data_AF-B6ILD8-F1
#
_entry.id   AF-B6ILD8-F1
#
_cell.length_a   1.000
_cell.length_b   1.000
_cell.length_c   1.000
_cell.angle_alpha   90.00
_cell.angle_beta   90.00
_cell.angle_gamma   90.00
#
_symmetry.space_group_name_H-M   'P 1'
#
loop_
_entity.id
_entity.type
_entity.pdbx_description
1 polymer ?
#
loop_
_entity_poly.entity_id
_entity_poly.type
_entity_poly.pdbx_seq_one_letter_code
_entity_poly.pdbx_strand_id
1 'polypeptide(L)'
;MSGVISDPSIAAQLTPLEHAVPRSASQNEDDWSAQQAQEFHRRTGEANRIEAMDIKIDKQAGVVRKLITARNAEVDLINARRRRNDDKIETRKERKRISRAIRKRKREEEDQRDTEVESFKRRKMETDQT
;
A
#
# COMPACT_ATOMS: atom_id res chain seq x y z
N MET A 1 -11.42 7.13 -2.65
CA MET A 1 -10.62 8.28 -2.16
C MET A 1 -9.57 7.74 -1.21
N SER A 2 -8.37 7.44 -1.72
CA SER A 2 -7.24 7.03 -0.89
C SER A 2 -6.38 8.25 -0.71
N GLY A 3 -6.47 8.88 0.47
CA GLY A 3 -5.59 9.96 0.86
C GLY A 3 -4.16 9.43 0.85
N VAL A 4 -3.40 9.79 -0.18
CA VAL A 4 -1.95 9.69 -0.15
C VAL A 4 -1.55 10.65 0.95
N ILE A 5 -1.24 10.10 2.12
CA ILE A 5 -0.50 10.80 3.15
C ILE A 5 0.88 11.03 2.52
N SER A 6 0.98 12.08 1.71
CA SER A 6 2.22 12.75 1.40
C SER A 6 2.66 13.37 2.72
N ASP A 7 3.19 12.55 3.62
CA ASP A 7 3.69 13.04 4.89
C ASP A 7 4.91 13.90 4.55
N PRO A 8 4.87 15.23 4.74
CA PRO A 8 6.02 16.10 4.53
C PRO A 8 7.10 15.89 5.61
N SER A 9 6.89 14.94 6.52
CA SER A 9 7.68 14.62 7.71
C SER A 9 9.14 14.18 7.46
N ILE A 10 9.53 13.87 6.21
CA ILE A 10 10.94 13.66 5.84
C ILE A 10 11.48 14.77 4.94
N ALA A 11 10.89 15.97 4.98
CA ALA A 11 11.67 17.17 4.71
C ALA A 11 12.32 17.53 6.05
N ALA A 12 13.54 17.02 6.29
CA ALA A 12 14.34 17.50 7.40
C ALA A 12 14.42 19.02 7.27
N GLN A 13 13.84 19.76 8.22
CA GLN A 13 14.00 21.21 8.28
C GLN A 13 15.45 21.47 8.68
N LEU A 14 16.30 21.64 7.67
CA LEU A 14 17.70 21.98 7.88
C LEU A 14 17.79 23.46 8.27
N THR A 15 18.41 23.73 9.41
CA THR A 15 18.65 25.10 9.85
C THR A 15 19.69 25.76 8.94
N PRO A 16 19.39 26.88 8.29
CA PRO A 16 20.35 27.54 7.40
C PRO A 16 21.49 28.18 8.22
N LEU A 17 22.68 28.27 7.60
CA LEU A 17 23.76 29.08 8.15
C LEU A 17 23.38 30.57 8.09
N GLU A 18 23.63 31.28 9.18
CA GLU A 18 23.40 32.72 9.25
C GLU A 18 24.68 33.50 8.90
N HIS A 19 24.51 34.64 8.22
CA HIS A 19 25.55 35.65 7.96
C HIS A 19 26.84 35.13 7.31
N ALA A 20 26.90 35.15 5.97
CA ALA A 20 28.12 34.87 5.23
C ALA A 20 29.27 35.85 5.56
N VAL A 21 28.94 37.13 5.75
CA VAL A 21 29.91 38.20 6.06
C VAL A 21 29.95 38.46 7.57
N PRO A 22 31.12 38.72 8.18
CA PRO A 22 31.22 39.10 9.59
C PRO A 22 30.35 40.33 9.87
N ARG A 23 29.57 40.31 10.96
CA ARG A 23 28.64 41.42 11.29
C ARG A 23 29.34 42.77 11.49
N SER A 24 30.61 42.76 11.87
CA SER A 24 31.42 43.95 12.08
C SER A 24 32.09 44.46 10.80
N ALA A 25 32.03 43.72 9.70
CA ALA A 25 32.62 44.12 8.42
C ALA A 25 31.74 45.13 7.69
N SER A 26 32.38 46.04 6.96
CA SER A 26 31.69 46.96 6.04
C SER A 26 31.08 46.19 4.86
N GLN A 27 30.18 46.83 4.12
CA GLN A 27 29.64 46.25 2.89
C GLN A 27 30.67 46.17 1.75
N ASN A 28 31.66 47.06 1.74
CA ASN A 28 32.75 47.04 0.77
C ASN A 28 33.89 46.15 1.26
N GLU A 29 34.26 45.15 0.47
CA GLU A 29 35.34 44.22 0.80
C GLU A 29 36.72 44.91 0.89
N ASP A 30 36.93 45.97 0.11
CA ASP A 30 38.18 46.74 0.11
C ASP A 30 38.46 47.45 1.44
N ASP A 31 37.41 47.71 2.23
CA ASP A 31 37.49 48.37 3.54
C ASP A 31 37.65 47.35 4.69
N TRP A 32 37.75 46.05 4.37
CA TRP A 32 37.87 45.02 5.40
C TRP A 32 39.26 45.01 6.03
N SER A 33 39.27 44.87 7.36
CA SER A 33 40.50 44.50 8.06
C SER A 33 40.92 43.07 7.70
N ALA A 34 42.22 42.78 7.86
CA ALA A 34 42.75 41.43 7.64
C ALA A 34 42.01 40.35 8.44
N GLN A 35 41.56 40.68 9.66
CA GLN A 35 40.77 39.77 10.50
C GLN A 35 39.37 39.51 9.93
N GLN A 36 38.71 40.52 9.37
CA GLN A 36 37.39 40.38 8.73
C GLN A 36 37.48 39.54 7.45
N ALA A 37 38.50 39.78 6.63
CA ALA A 37 38.74 38.98 5.43
C ALA A 37 39.06 37.51 5.77
N GLN A 38 39.86 37.26 6.81
CA GLN A 38 40.16 35.90 7.28
C GLN A 38 38.89 35.19 7.80
N GLU A 39 38.08 35.88 8.59
CA GLU A 39 36.82 35.33 9.12
C GLU A 39 35.82 35.04 8.00
N PHE A 40 35.69 35.92 7.00
CA PHE A 40 34.88 35.67 5.81
C PHE A 40 35.33 34.40 5.09
N HIS A 41 36.63 34.25 4.85
CA HIS A 41 37.18 33.04 4.22
C HIS A 41 36.88 31.77 5.03
N ARG A 42 36.98 31.85 6.38
CA ARG A 42 36.60 30.74 7.27
C ARG A 42 35.13 30.36 7.12
N ARG A 43 34.22 31.35 7.12
CA ARG A 43 32.77 31.14 6.95
C ARG A 43 32.41 30.55 5.59
N THR A 44 33.10 30.95 4.53
CA THR A 44 32.96 30.32 3.20
C THR A 44 33.37 28.85 3.25
N GLY A 45 34.46 28.52 3.95
CA GLY A 45 34.85 27.13 4.18
C GLY A 45 33.81 26.33 4.98
N GLU A 46 33.14 26.96 5.95
CA GLU A 46 32.03 26.36 6.70
C GLU A 46 30.81 26.11 5.82
N ALA A 47 30.42 27.08 5.00
CA ALA A 47 29.32 26.95 4.05
C ALA A 47 29.54 25.79 3.07
N ASN A 48 30.73 25.70 2.47
CA ASN A 48 31.08 24.61 1.56
C ASN A 48 31.02 23.23 2.25
N ARG A 49 31.39 23.15 3.55
CA ARG A 49 31.28 21.90 4.31
C ARG A 49 29.82 21.50 4.55
N ILE A 50 28.95 22.46 4.86
CA ILE A 50 27.52 22.20 5.03
C ILE A 50 26.89 21.75 3.71
N GLU A 51 27.18 22.45 2.61
CA GLU A 51 26.70 22.07 1.27
C GLU A 51 27.10 20.62 0.92
N ALA A 52 28.35 20.23 1.21
CA ALA A 52 28.81 18.87 1.00
C ALA A 52 28.08 17.83 1.88
N MET A 53 27.57 18.22 3.05
CA MET A 53 26.70 17.37 3.87
C MET A 53 25.31 17.27 3.26
N ASP A 54 24.73 18.39 2.81
CA ASP A 54 23.40 18.44 2.20
C ASP A 54 23.33 17.54 0.96
N ILE A 55 24.34 17.58 0.10
CA ILE A 55 24.46 16.69 -1.07
C ILE A 55 24.45 15.20 -0.66
N LYS A 56 25.12 14.86 0.45
CA LYS A 56 25.13 13.47 0.96
C LYS A 56 23.77 13.07 1.51
N ILE A 57 23.09 13.96 2.24
CA ILE A 57 21.74 13.75 2.75
C ILE A 57 20.80 13.49 1.57
N ASP A 58 20.82 14.33 0.53
CA ASP A 58 19.97 14.17 -0.65
C ASP A 58 20.22 12.86 -1.39
N LYS A 59 21.48 12.46 -1.54
CA LYS A 59 21.84 11.17 -2.15
C LYS A 59 21.27 10.00 -1.35
N GLN A 60 21.41 10.03 -0.02
CA GLN A 60 20.86 8.99 0.85
C GLN A 60 19.34 8.98 0.83
N ALA A 61 18.69 10.15 0.86
CA ALA A 61 17.24 10.28 0.71
C ALA A 61 16.75 9.69 -0.61
N GLY A 62 17.50 9.88 -1.70
CA GLY A 62 17.25 9.24 -3.00
C GLY A 62 17.27 7.70 -2.93
N VAL A 63 18.23 7.12 -2.20
CA VAL A 63 18.29 5.66 -1.97
C VAL A 63 17.10 5.18 -1.16
N VAL A 64 16.76 5.88 -0.08
CA VAL A 64 15.62 5.55 0.78
C VAL A 64 14.31 5.58 -0.02
N ARG A 65 14.10 6.62 -0.86
CA ARG A 65 12.93 6.71 -1.74
C ARG A 65 12.81 5.49 -2.67
N LYS A 66 13.92 5.03 -3.26
CA LYS A 66 13.92 3.82 -4.11
C LYS A 66 13.55 2.56 -3.32
N LEU A 67 14.07 2.41 -2.11
CA LEU A 67 13.75 1.27 -1.23
C LEU A 67 12.27 1.27 -0.81
N ILE A 68 11.70 2.44 -0.51
CA ILE A 68 10.28 2.60 -0.22
C ILE A 68 9.44 2.15 -1.41
N THR A 69 9.77 2.61 -2.63
CA THR A 69 9.07 2.19 -3.85
C THR A 69 9.15 0.68 -4.06
N ALA A 70 10.32 0.09 -3.91
CA ALA A 70 10.51 -1.37 -4.06
C ALA A 70 9.68 -2.15 -3.03
N ARG A 71 9.70 -1.72 -1.76
CA ARG A 71 8.88 -2.32 -0.69
C ARG A 71 7.39 -2.23 -1.01
N ASN A 72 6.92 -1.08 -1.51
CA ASN A 72 5.51 -0.90 -1.85
C ASN A 72 5.09 -1.80 -3.02
N ALA A 73 5.94 -1.94 -4.04
CA ALA A 73 5.70 -2.87 -5.14
C ALA A 73 5.56 -4.33 -4.65
N GLU A 74 6.43 -4.77 -3.73
CA GLU A 74 6.32 -6.12 -3.14
C GLU A 74 5.03 -6.30 -2.35
N VAL A 75 4.63 -5.28 -1.58
CA VAL A 75 3.35 -5.33 -0.85
C VAL A 75 2.16 -5.42 -1.81
N ASP A 76 2.18 -4.72 -2.93
CA ASP A 76 1.13 -4.81 -3.94
C ASP A 76 1.06 -6.21 -4.56
N LEU A 77 2.21 -6.84 -4.83
CA LEU A 77 2.28 -8.23 -5.31
C LEU A 77 1.71 -9.20 -4.29
N ILE A 78 2.09 -9.08 -3.01
CA ILE A 78 1.58 -9.90 -1.92
C ILE A 78 0.06 -9.75 -1.80
N ASN A 79 -0.43 -8.51 -1.84
CA ASN A 79 -1.86 -8.22 -1.74
C ASN A 79 -2.63 -8.78 -2.94
N ALA A 80 -2.09 -8.68 -4.15
CA ALA A 80 -2.69 -9.29 -5.34
C ALA A 80 -2.76 -10.82 -5.22
N ARG A 81 -1.69 -11.46 -4.72
CA ARG A 81 -1.67 -12.92 -4.46
C ARG A 81 -2.71 -13.32 -3.42
N ARG A 82 -2.83 -12.58 -2.32
CA ARG A 82 -3.82 -12.82 -1.26
C ARG A 82 -5.24 -12.75 -1.81
N ARG A 83 -5.59 -11.65 -2.49
CA ARG A 83 -6.91 -11.48 -3.13
C ARG A 83 -7.28 -12.66 -4.03
N ARG A 84 -6.38 -13.06 -4.94
CA ARG A 84 -6.62 -14.21 -5.82
C ARG A 84 -6.86 -15.51 -5.06
N ASN A 85 -6.19 -15.73 -3.93
CA ASN A 85 -6.39 -16.92 -3.12
C ASN A 85 -7.72 -16.87 -2.37
N ASP A 86 -8.07 -15.72 -1.80
CA ASP A 86 -9.35 -15.51 -1.13
C ASP A 86 -10.51 -15.73 -2.11
N ASP A 87 -10.42 -15.18 -3.33
CA ASP A 87 -11.41 -15.37 -4.40
C ASP A 87 -11.58 -16.86 -4.78
N LYS A 88 -10.47 -17.61 -4.84
CA LYS A 88 -10.51 -19.07 -5.12
C LYS A 88 -11.21 -19.83 -4.00
N ILE A 89 -10.95 -19.46 -2.74
CA ILE A 89 -11.58 -20.09 -1.57
C ILE A 89 -13.08 -19.82 -1.60
N GLU A 90 -13.49 -18.56 -1.80
CA GLU A 90 -14.90 -18.18 -1.86
C GLU A 90 -15.61 -18.86 -3.03
N THR A 91 -15.01 -18.89 -4.22
CA THR A 91 -15.55 -19.63 -5.37
C THR A 91 -15.75 -21.12 -5.06
N ARG A 92 -14.81 -21.74 -4.33
CA ARG A 92 -14.93 -23.16 -3.94
C ARG A 92 -16.05 -23.38 -2.92
N LYS A 93 -16.22 -22.47 -1.95
CA LYS A 93 -17.33 -22.52 -1.00
C LYS A 93 -18.67 -22.39 -1.72
N GLU A 94 -18.78 -21.45 -2.63
CA GLU A 94 -20.01 -21.21 -3.39
C GLU A 94 -20.37 -22.40 -4.28
N ARG A 95 -19.40 -22.95 -5.02
CA ARG A 95 -19.62 -24.19 -5.80
C ARG A 95 -20.10 -25.35 -4.93
N LYS A 96 -19.55 -25.53 -3.72
CA LYS A 96 -20.02 -26.56 -2.78
C LYS A 96 -21.45 -26.30 -2.32
N ARG A 97 -21.80 -25.04 -2.03
CA ARG A 97 -23.16 -24.64 -1.62
C ARG A 97 -24.17 -24.93 -2.74
N ILE A 98 -23.90 -24.48 -3.95
CA ILE A 98 -24.72 -24.74 -5.14
C ILE A 98 -24.87 -26.24 -5.38
N SER A 99 -23.77 -27.00 -5.37
CA SER A 99 -23.80 -28.45 -5.61
C SER A 99 -24.65 -29.18 -4.58
N ARG A 100 -24.58 -28.78 -3.30
CA ARG A 100 -25.43 -29.34 -2.23
C ARG A 100 -26.91 -29.01 -2.47
N ALA A 101 -27.23 -27.78 -2.84
CA ALA A 101 -28.59 -27.36 -3.14
C ALA A 101 -29.19 -28.14 -4.33
N ILE A 102 -28.41 -28.36 -5.39
CA ILE A 102 -28.82 -29.17 -6.55
C ILE A 102 -29.09 -30.61 -6.14
N ARG A 103 -28.19 -31.24 -5.37
CA ARG A 103 -28.38 -32.62 -4.91
C ARG A 103 -29.61 -32.77 -4.03
N LYS A 104 -29.83 -31.82 -3.12
CA LYS A 104 -31.02 -31.79 -2.26
C LYS A 104 -32.30 -31.72 -3.10
N ARG A 105 -32.35 -30.78 -4.06
CA ARG A 105 -33.51 -30.63 -4.96
C ARG A 105 -33.80 -31.89 -5.75
N LYS A 106 -32.77 -32.52 -6.34
CA LYS A 106 -32.96 -33.77 -7.10
C LYS A 106 -33.51 -34.90 -6.25
N ARG A 107 -33.05 -35.02 -4.99
CA ARG A 107 -33.58 -36.00 -4.05
C ARG A 107 -35.04 -35.71 -3.70
N GLU A 108 -35.37 -34.45 -3.41
CA GLU A 108 -36.75 -34.05 -3.13
C GLU A 108 -37.69 -34.31 -4.33
N GLU A 109 -37.23 -34.06 -5.57
CA GLU A 109 -37.97 -34.38 -6.79
C GLU A 109 -38.17 -35.90 -7.00
N GLU A 110 -37.17 -36.71 -6.65
CA GLU A 110 -37.25 -38.18 -6.72
C GLU A 110 -38.21 -38.74 -5.66
N ASP A 111 -38.05 -38.31 -4.39
CA ASP A 111 -38.94 -38.69 -3.29
C ASP A 111 -40.41 -38.31 -3.58
N GLN A 112 -40.64 -37.14 -4.20
CA GLN A 112 -41.97 -36.72 -4.64
C GLN A 112 -42.55 -37.64 -5.71
N ARG A 113 -41.77 -37.98 -6.75
CA ARG A 113 -42.21 -38.90 -7.81
C ARG A 113 -42.54 -40.28 -7.26
N ASP A 114 -41.72 -40.81 -6.37
CA ASP A 114 -41.95 -42.11 -5.75
C ASP A 114 -43.25 -42.09 -4.92
N THR A 115 -43.46 -41.02 -4.16
CA THR A 115 -44.71 -40.81 -3.41
C THR A 115 -45.93 -40.72 -4.34
N GLU A 116 -45.84 -40.00 -5.45
CA GLU A 116 -46.91 -39.90 -6.45
C GLU A 116 -47.23 -41.27 -7.07
N VAL A 117 -46.20 -42.03 -7.46
CA VAL A 117 -46.36 -43.39 -8.03
C VAL A 117 -46.98 -44.34 -7.02
N GLU A 118 -46.55 -44.34 -5.77
CA GLU A 118 -47.15 -45.15 -4.71
C GLU A 118 -48.63 -44.77 -4.48
N SER A 119 -48.95 -43.48 -4.44
CA SER A 119 -50.32 -43.00 -4.27
C SER A 119 -51.22 -43.43 -5.44
N PHE A 120 -50.70 -43.41 -6.67
CA PHE A 120 -51.42 -43.86 -7.86
C PHE A 120 -51.67 -45.37 -7.83
N LYS A 121 -50.65 -46.17 -7.45
CA LYS A 121 -50.78 -47.62 -7.28
C LYS A 121 -51.84 -47.98 -6.23
N ARG A 122 -51.85 -47.29 -5.08
CA ARG A 122 -52.87 -47.50 -4.03
C ARG A 122 -54.27 -47.21 -4.56
N ARG A 123 -54.47 -46.04 -5.18
CA ARG A 123 -55.78 -45.68 -5.77
C ARG A 123 -56.25 -46.71 -6.80
N LYS A 124 -55.34 -47.18 -7.68
CA LYS A 124 -55.68 -48.20 -8.68
C LYS A 124 -56.15 -49.51 -8.03
N MET A 125 -55.43 -49.99 -7.01
CA MET A 125 -55.79 -51.21 -6.29
C MET A 125 -57.11 -51.07 -5.52
N GLU A 126 -57.42 -49.88 -4.98
CA GLU A 126 -58.72 -49.59 -4.35
C GLU A 126 -59.86 -49.62 -5.37
N THR A 127 -59.68 -49.03 -6.57
CA THR A 127 -60.69 -49.10 -7.64
C THR A 127 -60.89 -50.51 -8.20
N ASP A 128 -59.85 -51.35 -8.26
CA ASP A 128 -59.96 -52.73 -8.76
C ASP A 128 -60.63 -53.70 -7.76
N GLN A 129 -60.86 -53.28 -6.50
CA GLN A 129 -61.53 -54.05 -5.45
C GLN A 129 -63.01 -53.67 -5.23
N THR A 130 -63.53 -52.72 -6.02
CA THR A 130 -64.94 -52.28 -5.99
C THR A 130 -65.68 -52.76 -7.23
#